data_AF-D7BJ00-F1
#
_entry.id   AF-D7BJ00-F1
#
_cell.length_a   1.000
_cell.length_b   1.000
_cell.length_c   1.000
_cell.angle_alpha   90.00
_cell.angle_beta   90.00
_cell.angle_gamma   90.00
#
_symmetry.space_group_name_H-M   'P 1'
#
loop_
_entity.id
_entity.type
_entity.pdbx_description
1 polymer ?
#
loop_
_entity_poly.entity_id
_entity_poly.type
_entity_poly.pdbx_seq_one_letter_code
_entity_poly.pdbx_strand_id
1 'polypeptide(L)'
;MRKRVYLAAALLLGLLGACSGGSRPQGPEPAPRGTPTGDPAVATIGPEGGRLASADGVLTLEVPPGAVEAPTQFGIQPITNTAGGLASGYRLSPEGRTFPKPVKLTFRYTEEELGEASPEGLGLAFQDEKGVWWAHLGTELDKAGRTLSVQTRHFSDWVRKTFWVFIPEEARLKVGESLGLMVIACVLEQYAGPVPEFDEEELLAPLIPKDRESCGPSVRTGSWAVNGVPGGNGTYGTVIPLQPSSRATYTAPAKVPSPNPVTVTADMTWEERKVTKRFTSRITVQDALVQVHVVGSFSYVGHPIAVGVIADVQDRFEADLGLSTEPGGSGSYMDNIQNTLSTEANARPEAGLEQGICSFQLGGDYEHLSVSSWRFMGATDKLYYFTLEGSVTVPPVTLYLRTDKGCLASTFPGYSWDRGGTAFAVDLSCLQKPGDAYTATDVFNSGWEFRFERR
;
A
#
# COMPACT_ATOMS: atom_id res chain seq x y z
N MET A 1 -73.88 4.43 -25.99
CA MET A 1 -74.17 2.97 -25.95
C MET A 1 -73.23 2.30 -24.94
N ARG A 2 -73.67 1.25 -24.21
CA ARG A 2 -72.88 0.35 -23.29
C ARG A 2 -72.12 1.08 -22.13
N LYS A 3 -72.22 0.76 -20.82
CA LYS A 3 -72.08 -0.51 -20.03
C LYS A 3 -70.70 -1.15 -20.23
N ARG A 4 -69.90 -1.61 -19.24
CA ARG A 4 -69.94 -1.92 -17.77
C ARG A 4 -68.44 -1.89 -17.28
N VAL A 5 -67.98 -1.95 -16.02
CA VAL A 5 -68.38 -1.69 -14.61
C VAL A 5 -67.06 -1.82 -13.80
N TYR A 6 -66.59 -0.85 -12.98
CA TYR A 6 -66.86 -0.61 -11.54
C TYR A 6 -66.46 -1.72 -10.53
N LEU A 7 -65.79 -1.29 -9.45
CA LEU A 7 -65.55 -1.99 -8.15
C LEU A 7 -64.62 -3.24 -8.19
N ALA A 8 -63.97 -3.67 -7.10
CA ALA A 8 -63.95 -3.18 -5.70
C ALA A 8 -62.53 -3.25 -5.07
N ALA A 9 -62.37 -2.70 -3.86
CA ALA A 9 -61.14 -2.81 -3.06
C ALA A 9 -61.19 -4.00 -2.08
N ALA A 10 -60.01 -4.50 -1.65
CA ALA A 10 -59.85 -5.25 -0.41
C ALA A 10 -58.40 -5.19 0.12
N LEU A 11 -58.29 -5.41 1.43
CA LEU A 11 -57.12 -5.41 2.32
C LEU A 11 -55.82 -6.02 1.74
N LEU A 12 -54.70 -5.47 2.21
CA LEU A 12 -53.58 -6.31 2.66
C LEU A 12 -53.06 -5.77 4.00
N LEU A 13 -52.87 -6.66 4.99
CA LEU A 13 -52.41 -6.30 6.33
C LEU A 13 -50.94 -5.90 6.32
N GLY A 14 -50.54 -5.11 7.33
CA GLY A 14 -49.19 -4.57 7.41
C GLY A 14 -48.10 -5.62 7.62
N LEU A 15 -46.92 -5.33 7.08
CA LEU A 15 -45.66 -5.87 7.57
C LEU A 15 -44.90 -4.74 8.25
N LEU A 16 -44.46 -4.97 9.49
CA LEU A 16 -43.58 -4.08 10.24
C LEU A 16 -42.15 -4.16 9.67
N GLY A 17 -41.96 -3.57 8.49
CA GLY A 17 -40.66 -3.31 7.88
C GLY A 17 -39.95 -2.15 8.56
N ALA A 18 -39.67 -2.28 9.87
CA ALA A 18 -38.81 -1.32 10.56
C ALA A 18 -37.41 -1.37 9.92
N CYS A 19 -36.95 -0.25 9.37
CA CYS A 19 -35.56 -0.07 8.95
C CYS A 19 -34.68 0.04 10.20
N SER A 20 -34.43 -1.09 10.85
CA SER A 20 -33.44 -1.26 11.89
C SER A 20 -32.03 -1.05 11.31
N GLY A 21 -31.07 -0.71 12.17
CA GLY A 21 -29.67 -0.68 11.75
C GLY A 21 -29.18 0.62 11.13
N GLY A 22 -29.84 1.76 11.40
CA GLY A 22 -29.06 2.97 11.64
C GLY A 22 -28.18 2.72 12.86
N SER A 23 -26.94 2.29 12.63
CA SER A 23 -26.03 1.82 13.69
C SER A 23 -25.74 2.97 14.66
N ARG A 24 -26.25 2.83 15.89
CA ARG A 24 -25.73 3.61 17.01
C ARG A 24 -24.21 3.41 17.05
N PRO A 25 -23.42 4.44 17.39
CA PRO A 25 -22.05 4.25 17.84
C PRO A 25 -22.06 3.17 18.93
N GLN A 26 -21.46 2.02 18.63
CA GLN A 26 -21.37 0.92 19.59
C GLN A 26 -20.33 1.34 20.62
N GLY A 27 -20.72 1.29 21.90
CA GLY A 27 -19.81 1.54 23.01
C GLY A 27 -18.79 0.41 23.14
N PRO A 28 -17.92 0.46 24.17
CA PRO A 28 -16.97 -0.61 24.43
C PRO A 28 -17.69 -1.96 24.63
N GLU A 29 -17.32 -2.98 23.86
CA GLU A 29 -17.90 -4.33 23.91
C GLU A 29 -16.85 -5.32 24.44
N PRO A 30 -17.17 -6.20 25.41
CA PRO A 30 -16.24 -7.20 25.91
C PRO A 30 -15.82 -8.24 24.88
N ALA A 31 -14.55 -8.66 24.94
CA ALA A 31 -14.00 -9.77 24.17
C ALA A 31 -13.61 -10.96 25.07
N PRO A 32 -13.47 -12.19 24.55
CA PRO A 32 -12.90 -13.30 25.29
C PRO A 32 -11.48 -12.98 25.80
N ARG A 33 -11.15 -13.49 27.00
CA ARG A 33 -9.81 -13.36 27.58
C ARG A 33 -8.82 -14.32 26.90
N GLY A 34 -7.54 -13.94 26.83
CA GLY A 34 -6.50 -14.80 26.22
C GLY A 34 -6.31 -16.13 26.94
N THR A 35 -5.95 -17.17 26.21
CA THR A 35 -5.59 -18.50 26.74
C THR A 35 -4.07 -18.65 26.80
N PRO A 36 -3.49 -19.17 27.90
CA PRO A 36 -2.06 -19.45 27.97
C PRO A 36 -1.53 -20.29 26.81
N THR A 37 -0.37 -19.89 26.27
CA THR A 37 0.36 -20.61 25.21
C THR A 37 1.70 -21.17 25.68
N GLY A 38 2.09 -20.91 26.94
CA GLY A 38 3.31 -21.41 27.56
C GLY A 38 3.37 -21.12 29.06
N ASP A 39 4.47 -21.56 29.69
CA ASP A 39 4.71 -21.36 31.12
C ASP A 39 5.05 -19.90 31.45
N PRO A 40 4.70 -19.41 32.66
CA PRO A 40 5.04 -18.06 33.09
C PRO A 40 6.53 -17.93 33.45
N ALA A 41 7.19 -16.89 32.94
CA ALA A 41 8.42 -16.39 33.54
C ALA A 41 8.07 -15.68 34.86
N VAL A 42 8.77 -15.97 35.95
CA VAL A 42 8.46 -15.43 37.29
C VAL A 42 9.71 -14.93 38.03
N ALA A 43 9.54 -13.89 38.85
CA ALA A 43 10.56 -13.39 39.76
C ALA A 43 9.93 -12.77 41.01
N THR A 44 10.61 -12.86 42.16
CA THR A 44 10.24 -12.10 43.36
C THR A 44 11.04 -10.80 43.38
N ILE A 45 10.36 -9.65 43.45
CA ILE A 45 10.96 -8.32 43.46
C ILE A 45 10.48 -7.59 44.71
N GLY A 46 11.39 -6.96 45.46
CA GLY A 46 11.09 -6.19 46.66
C GLY A 46 11.07 -4.67 46.43
N PRO A 47 11.03 -3.88 47.53
CA PRO A 47 10.98 -2.41 47.48
C PRO A 47 12.18 -1.76 46.79
N GLU A 48 13.30 -2.47 46.64
CA GLU A 48 14.46 -2.07 45.87
C GLU A 48 14.22 -1.98 44.35
N GLY A 49 13.16 -2.59 43.84
CA GLY A 49 12.84 -2.65 42.42
C GLY A 49 13.61 -3.73 41.66
N GLY A 50 13.34 -3.89 40.36
CA GLY A 50 13.93 -4.96 39.56
C GLY A 50 13.42 -5.05 38.12
N ARG A 51 13.80 -6.13 37.43
CA ARG A 51 13.31 -6.46 36.07
C ARG A 51 12.84 -7.91 36.01
N LEU A 52 11.86 -8.16 35.15
CA LEU A 52 11.45 -9.50 34.72
C LEU A 52 11.21 -9.46 33.20
N ALA A 53 11.69 -10.47 32.47
CA ALA A 53 11.41 -10.61 31.04
C ALA A 53 10.57 -11.87 30.80
N SER A 54 9.79 -11.87 29.71
CA SER A 54 9.15 -13.07 29.19
C SER A 54 10.20 -14.09 28.72
N ALA A 55 9.85 -15.38 28.68
CA ALA A 55 10.78 -16.45 28.29
C ALA A 55 11.30 -16.34 26.84
N ASP A 56 10.57 -15.64 25.97
CA ASP A 56 10.93 -15.31 24.59
C ASP A 56 11.72 -13.98 24.45
N GLY A 57 11.88 -13.22 25.55
CA GLY A 57 12.54 -11.91 25.55
C GLY A 57 11.77 -10.77 24.85
N VAL A 58 10.53 -10.99 24.40
CA VAL A 58 9.72 -9.97 23.70
C VAL A 58 9.28 -8.86 24.66
N LEU A 59 8.73 -9.22 25.83
CA LEU A 59 8.28 -8.27 26.85
C LEU A 59 9.28 -8.20 28.00
N THR A 60 9.57 -6.99 28.48
CA THR A 60 10.29 -6.75 29.72
C THR A 60 9.51 -5.79 30.62
N LEU A 61 9.28 -6.21 31.85
CA LEU A 61 8.78 -5.42 32.97
C LEU A 61 9.95 -4.79 33.73
N GLU A 62 9.82 -3.51 34.05
CA GLU A 62 10.71 -2.75 34.93
C GLU A 62 9.90 -2.23 36.13
N VAL A 63 10.24 -2.69 37.34
CA VAL A 63 9.60 -2.30 38.60
C VAL A 63 10.51 -1.30 39.31
N PRO A 64 10.15 0.00 39.42
CA PRO A 64 11.03 0.98 40.03
C PRO A 64 11.04 0.88 41.57
N PRO A 65 12.07 1.41 42.26
CA PRO A 65 12.18 1.38 43.71
C PRO A 65 10.95 2.00 44.39
N GLY A 66 10.31 1.26 45.29
CA GLY A 66 9.09 1.67 46.00
C GLY A 66 7.81 1.62 45.15
N ALA A 67 7.76 0.83 44.07
CA ALA A 67 6.49 0.42 43.44
C ALA A 67 5.79 -0.73 44.20
N VAL A 68 6.50 -1.41 45.11
CA VAL A 68 5.95 -2.37 46.09
C VAL A 68 6.55 -2.12 47.48
N GLU A 69 5.79 -2.42 48.53
CA GLU A 69 6.20 -2.24 49.93
C GLU A 69 6.86 -3.49 50.54
N ALA A 70 6.70 -4.65 49.90
CA ALA A 70 7.25 -5.93 50.34
C ALA A 70 7.60 -6.84 49.14
N PRO A 71 8.48 -7.85 49.32
CA PRO A 71 8.79 -8.84 48.29
C PRO A 71 7.53 -9.47 47.69
N THR A 72 7.31 -9.18 46.41
CA THR A 72 6.11 -9.57 45.66
C THR A 72 6.52 -10.48 44.51
N GLN A 73 5.81 -11.57 44.28
CA GLN A 73 6.02 -12.43 43.12
C GLN A 73 5.35 -11.80 41.89
N PHE A 74 6.16 -11.48 40.89
CA PHE A 74 5.75 -11.02 39.57
C PHE A 74 5.78 -12.18 38.58
N GLY A 75 4.88 -12.17 37.60
CA GLY A 75 4.83 -13.14 36.52
C GLY A 75 4.48 -12.54 35.17
N ILE A 76 5.03 -13.12 34.10
CA ILE A 76 4.72 -12.81 32.70
C ILE A 76 4.45 -14.12 31.97
N GLN A 77 3.22 -14.35 31.53
CA GLN A 77 2.81 -15.55 30.81
C GLN A 77 2.39 -15.23 29.37
N PRO A 78 2.91 -15.93 28.33
CA PRO A 78 2.43 -15.75 26.97
C PRO A 78 1.02 -16.32 26.81
N ILE A 79 0.17 -15.60 26.07
CA ILE A 79 -1.25 -15.92 25.82
C ILE A 79 -1.63 -15.70 24.35
N THR A 80 -2.75 -16.29 23.93
CA THR A 80 -3.39 -15.97 22.65
C THR A 80 -3.90 -14.52 22.61
N ASN A 81 -3.69 -13.85 21.48
CA ASN A 81 -4.09 -12.46 21.26
C ASN A 81 -5.55 -12.39 20.76
N THR A 82 -6.48 -12.03 21.64
CA THR A 82 -7.91 -11.95 21.31
C THR A 82 -8.35 -10.58 20.75
N ALA A 83 -7.60 -9.51 21.02
CA ALA A 83 -7.78 -8.18 20.43
C ALA A 83 -7.54 -8.14 18.91
N GLY A 84 -6.72 -9.07 18.40
CA GLY A 84 -6.11 -8.95 17.07
C GLY A 84 -4.98 -7.93 17.06
N GLY A 85 -3.91 -8.22 16.32
CA GLY A 85 -2.67 -7.46 16.36
C GLY A 85 -1.47 -8.38 16.12
N LEU A 86 -0.30 -7.96 16.61
CA LEU A 86 0.98 -8.59 16.30
C LEU A 86 1.30 -9.72 17.29
N ALA A 87 1.30 -10.94 16.75
CA ALA A 87 1.65 -12.19 17.44
C ALA A 87 0.96 -12.36 18.82
N SER A 88 1.65 -12.99 19.78
CA SER A 88 1.13 -13.32 21.11
C SER A 88 0.86 -12.08 21.98
N GLY A 89 -0.11 -12.22 22.88
CA GLY A 89 -0.26 -11.34 24.03
C GLY A 89 0.49 -11.88 25.25
N TYR A 90 0.50 -11.10 26.33
CA TYR A 90 1.13 -11.49 27.60
C TYR A 90 0.22 -11.12 28.78
N ARG A 91 0.02 -12.05 29.69
CA ARG A 91 -0.64 -11.84 30.98
C ARG A 91 0.40 -11.48 32.02
N LEU A 92 0.22 -10.36 32.70
CA LEU A 92 1.06 -9.97 33.82
C LEU A 92 0.37 -10.25 35.15
N SER A 93 1.14 -10.59 36.18
CA SER A 93 0.65 -10.85 37.53
C SER A 93 1.57 -10.22 38.59
N PRO A 94 1.04 -9.82 39.76
CA PRO A 94 -0.33 -10.03 40.26
C PRO A 94 -1.36 -9.04 39.69
N GLU A 95 -2.51 -9.58 39.27
CA GLU A 95 -3.70 -8.81 38.85
C GLU A 95 -4.48 -8.25 40.07
N GLY A 96 -5.46 -7.38 39.82
CA GLY A 96 -6.35 -6.84 40.87
C GLY A 96 -5.65 -5.95 41.91
N ARG A 97 -4.59 -5.23 41.50
CA ARG A 97 -3.80 -4.33 42.34
C ARG A 97 -3.39 -3.07 41.57
N THR A 98 -3.32 -1.95 42.30
CA THR A 98 -2.77 -0.68 41.83
C THR A 98 -1.40 -0.44 42.48
N PHE A 99 -0.37 -0.15 41.70
CA PHE A 99 0.96 0.15 42.18
C PHE A 99 1.09 1.65 42.58
N PRO A 100 1.63 1.98 43.78
CA PRO A 100 1.82 3.38 44.20
C PRO A 100 2.74 4.21 43.30
N LYS A 101 3.58 3.54 42.50
CA LYS A 101 4.38 4.12 41.42
C LYS A 101 4.15 3.28 40.16
N PRO A 102 4.08 3.89 38.96
CA PRO A 102 3.90 3.12 37.74
C PRO A 102 5.11 2.21 37.50
N VAL A 103 4.83 1.02 36.97
CA VAL A 103 5.84 0.11 36.41
C VAL A 103 5.96 0.37 34.92
N LYS A 104 7.15 0.18 34.34
CA LYS A 104 7.36 0.35 32.89
C LYS A 104 7.28 -1.01 32.19
N LEU A 105 6.41 -1.11 31.19
CA LEU A 105 6.38 -2.23 30.25
C LEU A 105 7.11 -1.82 28.98
N THR A 106 8.02 -2.68 28.49
CA THR A 106 8.72 -2.49 27.22
C THR A 106 8.57 -3.74 26.38
N PHE A 107 7.95 -3.61 25.22
CA PHE A 107 7.76 -4.68 24.24
C PHE A 107 8.68 -4.45 23.04
N ARG A 108 9.38 -5.49 22.59
CA ARG A 108 10.07 -5.50 21.29
C ARG A 108 9.08 -5.76 20.16
N TYR A 109 9.46 -5.41 18.94
CA TYR A 109 8.79 -5.85 17.71
C TYR A 109 9.81 -6.15 16.61
N THR A 110 9.42 -6.93 15.60
CA THR A 110 10.20 -7.14 14.37
C THR A 110 9.47 -6.60 13.14
N GLU A 111 10.21 -6.36 12.05
CA GLU A 111 9.59 -5.98 10.77
C GLU A 111 8.76 -7.15 10.19
N GLU A 112 9.13 -8.39 10.49
CA GLU A 112 8.40 -9.61 10.09
C GLU A 112 7.03 -9.72 10.77
N GLU A 113 6.91 -9.26 12.02
CA GLU A 113 5.62 -9.15 12.72
C GLU A 113 4.75 -8.01 12.19
N LEU A 114 5.34 -6.95 11.61
CA LEU A 114 4.65 -5.80 11.03
C LEU A 114 4.16 -6.06 9.60
N GLY A 115 4.93 -6.80 8.80
CA GLY A 115 4.64 -7.02 7.38
C GLY A 115 4.70 -5.72 6.57
N GLU A 116 3.57 -5.29 6.03
CA GLU A 116 3.43 -4.05 5.25
C GLU A 116 2.99 -2.83 6.10
N ALA A 117 2.90 -2.96 7.43
CA ALA A 117 2.36 -1.91 8.29
C ALA A 117 3.44 -1.05 9.00
N SER A 118 3.28 0.27 8.96
CA SER A 118 4.14 1.23 9.66
C SER A 118 4.25 1.00 11.17
N PRO A 119 5.45 1.02 11.77
CA PRO A 119 5.60 1.05 13.22
C PRO A 119 5.01 2.33 13.84
N GLU A 120 4.87 3.43 13.10
CA GLU A 120 4.16 4.65 13.51
C GLU A 120 2.73 4.38 14.01
N GLY A 121 2.06 3.39 13.40
CA GLY A 121 0.71 2.99 13.74
C GLY A 121 0.62 2.13 15.00
N LEU A 122 1.75 1.58 15.46
CA LEU A 122 1.80 0.53 16.47
C LEU A 122 1.69 1.08 17.90
N GLY A 123 0.94 0.38 18.74
CA GLY A 123 0.82 0.70 20.16
C GLY A 123 0.53 -0.52 21.02
N LEU A 124 0.46 -0.28 22.33
CA LEU A 124 0.13 -1.29 23.33
C LEU A 124 -1.32 -1.15 23.78
N ALA A 125 -2.03 -2.27 23.86
CA ALA A 125 -3.39 -2.34 24.38
C ALA A 125 -3.46 -3.33 25.54
N PHE A 126 -4.38 -3.11 26.48
CA PHE A 126 -4.66 -4.01 27.59
C PHE A 126 -6.13 -4.38 27.68
N GLN A 127 -6.46 -5.49 28.33
CA GLN A 127 -7.83 -5.92 28.59
C GLN A 127 -8.22 -5.68 30.06
N ASP A 128 -9.35 -5.03 30.31
CA ASP A 128 -9.83 -4.79 31.67
C ASP A 128 -10.61 -5.98 32.28
N GLU A 129 -10.95 -5.87 33.57
CA GLU A 129 -11.74 -6.89 34.29
C GLU A 129 -13.16 -7.09 33.72
N LYS A 130 -13.66 -6.13 32.92
CA LYS A 130 -14.96 -6.20 32.24
C LYS A 130 -14.82 -6.90 30.87
N GLY A 131 -13.60 -7.27 30.46
CA GLY A 131 -13.26 -7.89 29.18
C GLY A 131 -13.08 -6.90 28.02
N VAL A 132 -13.14 -5.61 28.27
CA VAL A 132 -12.97 -4.56 27.24
C VAL A 132 -11.49 -4.35 26.97
N TRP A 133 -11.11 -4.26 25.69
CA TRP A 133 -9.75 -3.88 25.30
C TRP A 133 -9.61 -2.37 25.14
N TRP A 134 -8.55 -1.82 25.72
CA TRP A 134 -8.19 -0.40 25.72
C TRP A 134 -6.82 -0.20 25.05
N ALA A 135 -6.78 0.59 23.99
CA ALA A 135 -5.56 1.12 23.41
C ALA A 135 -4.94 2.18 24.33
N HIS A 136 -3.71 1.96 24.78
CA HIS A 136 -2.95 2.94 25.53
C HIS A 136 -2.29 3.93 24.57
N LEU A 137 -3.00 5.02 24.23
CA LEU A 137 -2.61 5.98 23.20
C LEU A 137 -1.32 6.75 23.55
N GLY A 138 -0.99 6.80 24.84
CA GLY A 138 0.30 7.29 25.36
C GLY A 138 1.49 6.33 25.14
N THR A 139 1.34 5.25 24.37
CA THR A 139 2.47 4.35 24.04
C THR A 139 3.61 5.13 23.36
N GLU A 140 4.81 5.04 23.91
CA GLU A 140 6.06 5.52 23.33
C GLU A 140 6.56 4.53 22.27
N LEU A 141 7.14 5.03 21.18
CA LEU A 141 7.73 4.23 20.11
C LEU A 141 9.20 4.63 19.93
N ASP A 142 10.11 3.69 20.17
CA ASP A 142 11.51 3.80 19.73
C ASP A 142 11.71 2.91 18.50
N LYS A 143 11.79 3.55 17.33
CA LYS A 143 12.05 2.85 16.06
C LYS A 143 13.48 2.32 15.95
N ALA A 144 14.45 2.93 16.64
CA ALA A 144 15.86 2.53 16.56
C ALA A 144 16.14 1.32 17.46
N GLY A 145 15.57 1.30 18.66
CA GLY A 145 15.55 0.13 19.54
C GLY A 145 14.53 -0.95 19.16
N ARG A 146 13.61 -0.66 18.22
CA ARG A 146 12.44 -1.46 17.86
C ARG A 146 11.62 -1.87 19.09
N THR A 147 11.24 -0.88 19.90
CA THR A 147 10.43 -1.08 21.10
C THR A 147 9.24 -0.14 21.18
N LEU A 148 8.19 -0.64 21.84
CA LEU A 148 7.11 0.14 22.40
C LEU A 148 7.29 0.19 23.92
N SER A 149 6.98 1.32 24.55
CA SER A 149 6.84 1.35 26.01
C SER A 149 5.66 2.14 26.55
N VAL A 150 5.19 1.72 27.71
CA VAL A 150 4.19 2.41 28.54
C VAL A 150 4.62 2.39 29.99
N GLN A 151 4.19 3.39 30.74
CA GLN A 151 4.12 3.34 32.20
C GLN A 151 2.67 3.03 32.57
N THR A 152 2.45 2.11 33.51
CA THR A 152 1.11 1.80 34.00
C THR A 152 1.11 1.45 35.49
N ARG A 153 -0.02 1.65 36.17
CA ARG A 153 -0.20 1.34 37.59
C ARG A 153 -0.94 0.02 37.84
N HIS A 154 -1.27 -0.77 36.83
CA HIS A 154 -2.01 -2.05 36.99
C HIS A 154 -1.44 -3.21 36.15
N PHE A 155 -1.95 -4.44 36.35
CA PHE A 155 -1.67 -5.62 35.51
C PHE A 155 -2.93 -6.34 35.06
N SER A 156 -2.81 -6.99 33.90
CA SER A 156 -3.91 -7.48 33.07
C SER A 156 -3.34 -8.31 31.88
N ASP A 157 -4.15 -8.58 30.84
CA ASP A 157 -3.65 -9.08 29.55
C ASP A 157 -3.22 -7.90 28.66
N TRP A 158 -2.03 -7.96 28.06
CA TRP A 158 -1.46 -6.92 27.21
C TRP A 158 -1.06 -7.45 25.83
N VAL A 159 -1.22 -6.63 24.78
CA VAL A 159 -0.91 -6.96 23.38
C VAL A 159 -0.26 -5.80 22.63
N ARG A 160 0.40 -6.11 21.51
CA ARG A 160 0.81 -5.16 20.48
C ARG A 160 -0.25 -5.12 19.38
N LYS A 161 -0.74 -3.94 18.99
CA LYS A 161 -1.73 -3.77 17.90
C LYS A 161 -1.51 -2.44 17.18
N THR A 162 -1.78 -2.44 15.88
CA THR A 162 -1.80 -1.22 15.05
C THR A 162 -3.09 -0.45 15.31
N PHE A 163 -2.99 0.78 15.81
CA PHE A 163 -4.14 1.66 16.11
C PHE A 163 -4.42 2.68 15.00
N TRP A 164 -3.40 3.02 14.20
CA TRP A 164 -3.53 3.97 13.09
C TRP A 164 -2.80 3.45 11.85
N VAL A 165 -3.25 3.83 10.66
CA VAL A 165 -2.56 3.53 9.40
C VAL A 165 -2.56 4.78 8.52
N PHE A 166 -1.41 5.11 7.92
CA PHE A 166 -1.31 6.13 6.88
C PHE A 166 -1.55 5.44 5.53
N ILE A 167 -2.64 5.80 4.86
CA ILE A 167 -3.01 5.24 3.55
C ILE A 167 -2.72 6.29 2.45
N PRO A 168 -1.95 5.92 1.41
CA PRO A 168 -1.03 4.78 1.34
C PRO A 168 0.29 5.07 2.08
N GLU A 169 0.96 4.04 2.59
CA GLU A 169 2.26 4.17 3.25
C GLU A 169 3.41 4.38 2.25
N GLU A 170 3.39 3.63 1.13
CA GLU A 170 4.22 3.93 -0.04
C GLU A 170 3.36 4.14 -1.28
N ALA A 171 3.79 5.04 -2.17
CA ALA A 171 3.13 5.29 -3.44
C ALA A 171 4.13 5.59 -4.56
N ARG A 172 3.68 5.43 -5.81
CA ARG A 172 4.37 5.92 -7.01
C ARG A 172 3.41 6.80 -7.81
N LEU A 173 3.89 7.95 -8.25
CA LEU A 173 3.12 8.95 -9.01
C LEU A 173 3.99 9.54 -10.12
N LYS A 174 3.38 9.96 -11.23
CA LYS A 174 4.05 10.76 -12.25
C LYS A 174 4.14 12.22 -11.82
N VAL A 175 5.05 12.98 -12.43
CA VAL A 175 5.13 14.44 -12.27
C VAL A 175 3.77 15.11 -12.51
N GLY A 176 3.35 16.00 -11.60
CA GLY A 176 2.05 16.66 -11.64
C GLY A 176 0.82 15.82 -11.26
N GLU A 177 0.91 14.50 -11.10
CA GLU A 177 -0.22 13.68 -10.61
C GLU A 177 -0.59 14.02 -9.16
N SER A 178 -1.80 13.65 -8.74
CA SER A 178 -2.30 13.91 -7.39
C SER A 178 -2.89 12.66 -6.74
N LEU A 179 -2.67 12.54 -5.43
CA LEU A 179 -2.99 11.37 -4.62
C LEU A 179 -3.77 11.76 -3.36
N GLY A 180 -4.85 11.04 -3.08
CA GLY A 180 -5.56 11.14 -1.82
C GLY A 180 -4.78 10.48 -0.69
N LEU A 181 -4.53 11.22 0.37
CA LEU A 181 -3.83 10.80 1.57
C LEU A 181 -4.78 10.79 2.78
N MET A 182 -4.64 9.81 3.66
CA MET A 182 -5.49 9.71 4.86
C MET A 182 -4.80 8.96 6.00
N VAL A 183 -4.91 9.48 7.23
CA VAL A 183 -4.64 8.72 8.45
C VAL A 183 -5.95 8.15 8.98
N ILE A 184 -6.07 6.83 8.99
CA ILE A 184 -7.20 6.12 9.61
C ILE A 184 -6.87 5.70 11.05
N ALA A 185 -7.90 5.49 11.86
CA ALA A 185 -7.85 4.95 13.21
C ALA A 185 -8.70 3.68 13.32
N CYS A 186 -8.12 2.61 13.88
CA CYS A 186 -8.73 1.32 14.17
C CYS A 186 -9.13 1.19 15.66
N VAL A 187 -9.37 2.34 16.30
CA VAL A 187 -9.78 2.47 17.71
C VAL A 187 -10.91 3.51 17.80
N LEU A 188 -11.74 3.43 18.84
CA LEU A 188 -12.88 4.33 19.02
C LEU A 188 -12.44 5.68 19.60
N GLU A 189 -11.71 6.48 18.80
CA GLU A 189 -11.13 7.77 19.23
C GLU A 189 -12.17 8.75 19.82
N GLN A 190 -13.45 8.67 19.43
CA GLN A 190 -14.50 9.52 20.01
C GLN A 190 -14.81 9.24 21.50
N TYR A 191 -14.32 8.12 22.05
CA TYR A 191 -14.45 7.77 23.48
C TYR A 191 -13.13 7.91 24.24
N ALA A 192 -12.10 8.48 23.61
CA ALA A 192 -10.77 8.49 24.18
C ALA A 192 -10.67 9.46 25.38
N GLY A 193 -10.10 8.99 26.50
CA GLY A 193 -10.24 9.61 27.81
C GLY A 193 -9.02 9.38 28.71
N PRO A 194 -8.79 10.21 29.74
CA PRO A 194 -8.38 9.65 31.02
C PRO A 194 -9.51 8.72 31.52
N VAL A 195 -9.17 7.62 32.18
CA VAL A 195 -10.16 6.66 32.68
C VAL A 195 -9.85 6.41 34.16
N PRO A 196 -10.56 7.11 35.09
CA PRO A 196 -10.20 7.14 36.52
C PRO A 196 -10.17 5.78 37.23
N GLU A 197 -10.73 4.73 36.63
CA GLU A 197 -10.64 3.35 37.12
C GLU A 197 -9.25 2.71 36.95
N PHE A 198 -8.40 3.26 36.07
CA PHE A 198 -7.00 2.85 35.87
C PHE A 198 -6.04 3.96 36.31
N ASP A 199 -6.21 5.16 35.73
CA ASP A 199 -5.39 6.34 36.01
C ASP A 199 -6.05 7.62 35.45
N GLU A 200 -5.82 8.76 36.11
CA GLU A 200 -6.21 10.07 35.57
C GLU A 200 -5.17 10.62 34.56
N GLU A 201 -3.96 10.04 34.53
CA GLU A 201 -2.88 10.38 33.60
C GLU A 201 -2.83 9.47 32.34
N GLU A 202 -3.36 8.23 32.40
CA GLU A 202 -3.33 7.28 31.27
C GLU A 202 -4.31 7.69 30.16
N LEU A 203 -3.80 7.97 28.96
CA LEU A 203 -4.61 8.35 27.80
C LEU A 203 -5.07 7.11 27.02
N LEU A 204 -6.31 6.69 27.23
CA LEU A 204 -6.85 5.44 26.69
C LEU A 204 -7.94 5.68 25.62
N ALA A 205 -8.18 4.68 24.78
CA ALA A 205 -9.39 4.56 23.95
C ALA A 205 -9.83 3.09 23.81
N PRO A 206 -11.13 2.78 23.71
CA PRO A 206 -11.58 1.41 23.45
C PRO A 206 -11.14 0.93 22.06
N LEU A 207 -10.77 -0.34 21.94
CA LEU A 207 -10.60 -0.99 20.63
C LEU A 207 -11.95 -1.19 19.94
N ILE A 208 -11.93 -1.28 18.61
CA ILE A 208 -13.07 -1.79 17.84
C ILE A 208 -13.09 -3.34 17.98
N PRO A 209 -14.25 -3.99 18.22
CA PRO A 209 -14.34 -5.45 18.25
C PRO A 209 -13.86 -6.09 16.95
N LYS A 210 -13.03 -7.14 17.07
CA LYS A 210 -12.32 -7.79 15.94
C LYS A 210 -13.25 -8.37 14.87
N ASP A 211 -14.47 -8.76 15.22
CA ASP A 211 -15.50 -9.24 14.28
C ASP A 211 -16.13 -8.12 13.43
N ARG A 212 -15.91 -6.85 13.81
CA ARG A 212 -16.50 -5.64 13.21
C ARG A 212 -15.46 -4.52 13.02
N GLU A 213 -14.17 -4.88 12.90
CA GLU A 213 -13.06 -3.92 12.85
C GLU A 213 -13.09 -3.08 11.56
N SER A 214 -13.80 -1.95 11.63
CA SER A 214 -14.03 -0.99 10.55
C SER A 214 -13.38 0.34 10.89
N CYS A 215 -12.11 0.49 10.51
CA CYS A 215 -11.33 1.68 10.82
C CYS A 215 -11.87 2.92 10.09
N GLY A 216 -12.02 4.04 10.79
CA GLY A 216 -12.48 5.31 10.22
C GLY A 216 -11.34 6.30 9.98
N PRO A 217 -11.56 7.44 9.29
CA PRO A 217 -10.62 8.56 9.33
C PRO A 217 -10.39 9.00 10.78
N SER A 218 -9.14 9.27 11.18
CA SER A 218 -8.86 9.75 12.55
C SER A 218 -9.61 11.05 12.83
N VAL A 219 -10.07 11.23 14.07
CA VAL A 219 -10.80 12.46 14.48
C VAL A 219 -9.87 13.63 14.84
N ARG A 220 -8.55 13.41 14.74
CA ARG A 220 -7.50 14.35 15.13
C ARG A 220 -7.34 15.54 14.19
N THR A 221 -6.83 16.63 14.74
CA THR A 221 -6.39 17.81 13.97
C THR A 221 -5.10 17.46 13.24
N GLY A 222 -5.15 17.43 11.91
CA GLY A 222 -4.03 17.05 11.07
C GLY A 222 -3.26 18.26 10.53
N SER A 223 -1.95 18.27 10.73
CA SER A 223 -1.02 19.19 10.08
C SER A 223 -0.06 18.43 9.15
N TRP A 224 0.28 19.03 8.01
CA TRP A 224 0.82 18.30 6.86
C TRP A 224 2.03 18.99 6.24
N ALA A 225 3.06 18.21 5.89
CA ALA A 225 4.31 18.69 5.30
C ALA A 225 4.88 17.73 4.26
N VAL A 226 5.72 18.23 3.34
CA VAL A 226 6.48 17.41 2.37
C VAL A 226 7.97 17.69 2.55
N ASN A 227 8.78 16.65 2.78
CA ASN A 227 10.21 16.75 3.14
C ASN A 227 10.47 17.78 4.27
N GLY A 228 9.56 17.83 5.25
CA GLY A 228 9.61 18.77 6.38
C GLY A 228 9.13 20.19 6.09
N VAL A 229 8.74 20.53 4.86
CA VAL A 229 8.17 21.84 4.48
C VAL A 229 6.65 21.82 4.68
N PRO A 230 6.06 22.63 5.58
CA PRO A 230 4.61 22.70 5.78
C PRO A 230 3.87 23.06 4.49
N GLY A 231 2.86 22.27 4.11
CA GLY A 231 2.15 22.42 2.83
C GLY A 231 2.95 22.03 1.57
N GLY A 232 4.24 21.71 1.70
CA GLY A 232 5.14 21.40 0.58
C GLY A 232 5.54 22.62 -0.26
N ASN A 233 6.10 22.38 -1.45
CA ASN A 233 6.56 23.43 -2.37
C ASN A 233 6.69 22.91 -3.81
N GLY A 234 7.01 23.79 -4.77
CA GLY A 234 7.19 23.40 -6.19
C GLY A 234 8.37 22.47 -6.49
N THR A 235 9.25 22.19 -5.51
CA THR A 235 10.40 21.28 -5.65
C THR A 235 10.06 19.86 -5.22
N TYR A 236 9.29 19.67 -4.14
CA TYR A 236 8.94 18.37 -3.58
C TYR A 236 7.48 17.96 -3.82
N GLY A 237 6.67 18.85 -4.39
CA GLY A 237 5.21 18.71 -4.44
C GLY A 237 4.54 19.39 -3.25
N THR A 238 3.24 19.62 -3.36
CA THR A 238 2.42 20.29 -2.34
C THR A 238 1.49 19.29 -1.65
N VAL A 239 1.09 19.59 -0.42
CA VAL A 239 0.08 18.82 0.32
C VAL A 239 -0.99 19.74 0.88
N ILE A 240 -2.24 19.49 0.51
CA ILE A 240 -3.40 20.34 0.81
C ILE A 240 -4.35 19.55 1.72
N PRO A 241 -4.53 19.96 2.99
CA PRO A 241 -5.48 19.30 3.90
C PRO A 241 -6.93 19.37 3.39
N LEU A 242 -7.68 18.31 3.64
CA LEU A 242 -9.11 18.18 3.33
C LEU A 242 -9.92 18.15 4.64
N GLN A 243 -11.21 17.79 4.54
CA GLN A 243 -12.05 17.50 5.69
C GLN A 243 -12.51 16.01 5.69
N PRO A 244 -12.48 15.32 6.85
CA PRO A 244 -11.80 15.71 8.10
C PRO A 244 -10.30 15.94 7.91
N SER A 245 -9.66 16.69 8.81
CA SER A 245 -8.24 17.11 8.73
C SER A 245 -7.21 15.98 8.74
N SER A 246 -7.63 14.78 9.10
CA SER A 246 -6.89 13.52 8.91
C SER A 246 -6.77 13.07 7.45
N ARG A 247 -7.28 13.86 6.49
CA ARG A 247 -7.15 13.66 5.05
C ARG A 247 -6.42 14.83 4.38
N ALA A 248 -5.74 14.56 3.28
CA ALA A 248 -5.15 15.56 2.40
C ALA A 248 -5.14 15.09 0.94
N THR A 249 -4.83 15.99 0.02
CA THR A 249 -4.35 15.65 -1.33
C THR A 249 -2.88 16.04 -1.42
N TYR A 250 -2.00 15.11 -1.81
CA TYR A 250 -0.66 15.45 -2.29
C TYR A 250 -0.70 15.64 -3.81
N THR A 251 0.06 16.60 -4.31
CA THR A 251 0.28 16.84 -5.75
C THR A 251 1.78 16.83 -6.04
N ALA A 252 2.19 15.95 -6.95
CA ALA A 252 3.58 15.78 -7.35
C ALA A 252 4.16 17.05 -8.02
N PRO A 253 5.46 17.35 -7.83
CA PRO A 253 6.13 18.46 -8.50
C PRO A 253 6.17 18.25 -10.03
N ALA A 254 6.35 19.34 -10.77
CA ALA A 254 6.43 19.32 -12.24
C ALA A 254 7.76 18.76 -12.81
N LYS A 255 8.64 18.25 -11.95
CA LYS A 255 9.91 17.58 -12.26
C LYS A 255 10.19 16.55 -11.15
N VAL A 256 10.91 15.48 -11.46
CA VAL A 256 11.36 14.51 -10.46
C VAL A 256 12.18 15.23 -9.36
N PRO A 257 11.83 15.07 -8.07
CA PRO A 257 12.48 15.76 -6.96
C PRO A 257 13.85 15.15 -6.63
N SER A 258 14.63 15.87 -5.83
CA SER A 258 15.81 15.30 -5.15
C SER A 258 15.87 15.84 -3.71
N PRO A 259 15.81 14.99 -2.67
CA PRO A 259 15.73 13.53 -2.72
C PRO A 259 14.39 12.99 -3.25
N ASN A 260 14.42 11.73 -3.70
CA ASN A 260 13.28 10.92 -4.16
C ASN A 260 13.46 9.49 -3.60
N PRO A 261 12.45 8.83 -3.00
CA PRO A 261 11.10 9.31 -2.71
C PRO A 261 11.08 10.54 -1.81
N VAL A 262 10.00 11.32 -1.91
CA VAL A 262 9.68 12.37 -0.94
C VAL A 262 8.91 11.77 0.23
N THR A 263 9.14 12.30 1.43
CA THR A 263 8.39 11.93 2.62
C THR A 263 7.29 12.95 2.85
N VAL A 264 6.03 12.53 2.73
CA VAL A 264 4.90 13.32 3.24
C VAL A 264 4.69 12.98 4.71
N THR A 265 4.69 14.00 5.56
CA THR A 265 4.51 13.87 7.00
C THR A 265 3.12 14.37 7.38
N ALA A 266 2.41 13.58 8.20
CA ALA A 266 1.11 13.89 8.74
C ALA A 266 1.18 13.85 10.28
N ASP A 267 1.18 15.03 10.90
CA ASP A 267 1.19 15.20 12.36
C ASP A 267 -0.25 15.36 12.86
N MET A 268 -0.75 14.30 13.49
CA MET A 268 -2.11 14.19 14.01
C MET A 268 -2.13 14.57 15.50
N THR A 269 -2.51 15.82 15.78
CA THR A 269 -2.64 16.37 17.13
C THR A 269 -4.06 16.20 17.66
N TRP A 270 -4.14 15.83 18.93
CA TRP A 270 -5.38 15.91 19.70
C TRP A 270 -5.24 17.03 20.73
N GLU A 271 -5.68 18.23 20.33
CA GLU A 271 -5.39 19.51 21.01
C GLU A 271 -5.78 19.50 22.51
N GLU A 272 -6.97 18.95 22.80
CA GLU A 272 -7.53 18.81 24.16
C GLU A 272 -6.62 18.06 25.13
N ARG A 273 -5.78 17.16 24.61
CA ARG A 273 -4.87 16.29 25.37
C ARG A 273 -3.39 16.60 25.10
N LYS A 274 -3.09 17.50 24.17
CA LYS A 274 -1.73 17.91 23.74
C LYS A 274 -0.86 16.73 23.27
N VAL A 275 -1.48 15.67 22.73
CA VAL A 275 -0.77 14.50 22.19
C VAL A 275 -0.80 14.53 20.66
N THR A 276 0.39 14.68 20.07
CA THR A 276 0.63 14.58 18.62
C THR A 276 1.25 13.22 18.30
N LYS A 277 0.73 12.54 17.27
CA LYS A 277 1.34 11.36 16.67
C LYS A 277 1.76 11.69 15.23
N ARG A 278 2.99 11.34 14.87
CA ARG A 278 3.58 11.59 13.55
C ARG A 278 3.49 10.34 12.69
N PHE A 279 2.91 10.48 11.51
CA PHE A 279 2.86 9.45 10.47
C PHE A 279 3.66 9.91 9.26
N THR A 280 4.32 8.99 8.55
CA THR A 280 5.00 9.30 7.28
C THR A 280 4.56 8.38 6.14
N SER A 281 4.51 8.94 4.93
CA SER A 281 4.22 8.23 3.67
C SER A 281 5.33 8.55 2.67
N ARG A 282 5.81 7.53 1.94
CA ARG A 282 6.95 7.62 1.01
C ARG A 282 6.44 7.61 -0.43
N ILE A 283 6.46 8.77 -1.07
CA ILE A 283 5.96 8.93 -2.44
C ILE A 283 7.16 9.00 -3.39
N THR A 284 7.32 7.98 -4.23
CA THR A 284 8.28 7.99 -5.33
C THR A 284 7.66 8.75 -6.50
N VAL A 285 8.22 9.91 -6.84
CA VAL A 285 7.78 10.67 -8.02
C VAL A 285 8.63 10.25 -9.20
N GLN A 286 7.99 9.81 -10.28
CA GLN A 286 8.62 9.38 -11.52
C GLN A 286 8.28 10.38 -12.64
N ASP A 287 9.07 10.42 -13.70
CA ASP A 287 8.66 11.16 -14.91
C ASP A 287 7.55 10.38 -15.65
N ALA A 288 6.93 11.00 -16.64
CA ALA A 288 5.80 10.42 -17.37
C ALA A 288 6.24 9.32 -18.37
N LEU A 289 6.58 8.13 -17.85
CA LEU A 289 6.75 6.93 -18.66
C LEU A 289 5.38 6.39 -19.13
N VAL A 290 5.35 5.89 -20.37
CA VAL A 290 4.20 5.22 -20.99
C VAL A 290 4.05 3.81 -20.43
N GLN A 291 2.83 3.37 -20.18
CA GLN A 291 2.54 1.94 -19.94
C GLN A 291 2.29 1.25 -21.29
N VAL A 292 3.24 0.45 -21.73
CA VAL A 292 3.06 -0.44 -22.90
C VAL A 292 2.21 -1.64 -22.46
N HIS A 293 0.93 -1.68 -22.86
CA HIS A 293 0.07 -2.83 -22.62
C HIS A 293 0.29 -3.93 -23.68
N VAL A 294 1.06 -4.97 -23.34
CA VAL A 294 1.17 -6.19 -24.17
C VAL A 294 0.19 -7.24 -23.66
N VAL A 295 -0.91 -7.46 -24.40
CA VAL A 295 -1.91 -8.49 -24.08
C VAL A 295 -1.82 -9.65 -25.08
N GLY A 296 -1.20 -10.76 -24.67
CA GLY A 296 -1.18 -12.01 -25.44
C GLY A 296 -2.21 -13.02 -24.92
N SER A 297 -3.04 -13.57 -25.80
CA SER A 297 -4.05 -14.58 -25.44
C SER A 297 -3.70 -15.97 -25.99
N PHE A 298 -3.20 -16.84 -25.11
CA PHE A 298 -2.80 -18.21 -25.48
C PHE A 298 -4.01 -19.16 -25.51
N SER A 299 -4.59 -19.34 -26.70
CA SER A 299 -5.62 -20.36 -26.95
C SER A 299 -5.01 -21.70 -27.37
N TYR A 300 -4.82 -22.62 -26.42
CA TYR A 300 -4.63 -24.04 -26.73
C TYR A 300 -5.88 -24.85 -26.33
N VAL A 301 -6.23 -25.87 -27.12
CA VAL A 301 -7.50 -26.60 -26.97
C VAL A 301 -7.45 -27.49 -25.72
N GLY A 302 -8.21 -27.14 -24.70
CA GLY A 302 -8.29 -27.88 -23.44
C GLY A 302 -8.80 -27.00 -22.30
N HIS A 303 -7.88 -26.34 -21.60
CA HIS A 303 -8.17 -25.41 -20.50
C HIS A 303 -7.27 -24.17 -20.57
N PRO A 304 -7.80 -22.95 -20.36
CA PRO A 304 -6.98 -21.75 -20.36
C PRO A 304 -6.20 -21.62 -19.04
N ILE A 305 -4.90 -21.36 -19.14
CA ILE A 305 -4.08 -20.85 -18.04
C ILE A 305 -3.50 -19.53 -18.53
N ALA A 306 -3.90 -18.43 -17.90
CA ALA A 306 -3.26 -17.13 -18.09
C ALA A 306 -2.11 -17.00 -17.10
N VAL A 307 -0.91 -16.66 -17.59
CA VAL A 307 0.26 -16.36 -16.77
C VAL A 307 0.75 -14.98 -17.18
N GLY A 308 0.42 -13.97 -16.39
CA GLY A 308 0.95 -12.62 -16.59
C GLY A 308 2.37 -12.50 -16.04
N VAL A 309 3.20 -11.79 -16.81
CA VAL A 309 4.58 -11.42 -16.45
C VAL A 309 4.71 -9.94 -16.72
N ILE A 310 5.15 -9.19 -15.71
CA ILE A 310 5.40 -7.75 -15.82
C ILE A 310 6.88 -7.58 -16.11
N ALA A 311 7.20 -6.90 -17.21
CA ALA A 311 8.56 -6.49 -17.55
C ALA A 311 8.58 -4.99 -17.83
N ASP A 312 9.42 -4.26 -17.09
CA ASP A 312 9.79 -2.89 -17.45
C ASP A 312 10.85 -2.98 -18.56
N VAL A 313 10.60 -2.31 -19.71
CA VAL A 313 11.44 -2.31 -20.92
C VAL A 313 11.60 -0.86 -21.42
N GLN A 314 12.78 -0.50 -21.94
CA GLN A 314 13.14 0.89 -22.30
C GLN A 314 13.77 1.00 -23.71
N ASP A 315 13.09 0.53 -24.75
CA ASP A 315 13.61 0.64 -26.13
C ASP A 315 13.64 2.08 -26.66
N ARG A 316 14.71 2.44 -27.39
CA ARG A 316 14.80 3.68 -28.17
C ARG A 316 15.42 3.42 -29.54
N PHE A 317 14.57 3.41 -30.54
CA PHE A 317 14.95 3.42 -31.95
C PHE A 317 15.11 4.86 -32.45
N GLU A 318 16.17 5.14 -33.19
CA GLU A 318 16.26 6.34 -34.04
C GLU A 318 16.43 5.93 -35.51
N ALA A 319 15.84 6.74 -36.40
CA ALA A 319 15.84 6.54 -37.84
C ALA A 319 15.72 7.91 -38.53
N ASP A 320 16.49 8.14 -39.60
CA ASP A 320 16.42 9.38 -40.36
C ASP A 320 15.40 9.25 -41.51
N LEU A 321 14.41 10.15 -41.55
CA LEU A 321 13.29 10.12 -42.50
C LEU A 321 13.42 11.20 -43.59
N GLY A 322 13.80 10.79 -44.80
CA GLY A 322 13.90 11.65 -45.97
C GLY A 322 12.55 11.85 -46.66
N LEU A 323 11.83 12.93 -46.35
CA LEU A 323 10.55 13.28 -47.01
C LEU A 323 10.76 14.05 -48.32
N SER A 324 10.12 13.61 -49.40
CA SER A 324 10.01 14.40 -50.64
C SER A 324 9.05 15.58 -50.47
N THR A 325 9.41 16.75 -51.01
CA THR A 325 8.56 17.95 -51.04
C THR A 325 7.58 18.00 -52.22
N GLU A 326 7.63 17.03 -53.14
CA GLU A 326 6.78 17.01 -54.35
C GLU A 326 5.65 15.97 -54.22
N PRO A 327 4.36 16.39 -54.27
CA PRO A 327 3.22 15.47 -54.25
C PRO A 327 3.28 14.48 -55.41
N GLY A 328 3.40 13.18 -55.09
CA GLY A 328 3.52 12.09 -56.08
C GLY A 328 4.95 11.81 -56.58
N GLY A 329 5.97 12.48 -56.03
CA GLY A 329 7.38 12.17 -56.31
C GLY A 329 7.78 10.75 -55.86
N SER A 330 8.84 10.21 -56.48
CA SER A 330 9.23 8.80 -56.33
C SER A 330 9.93 8.47 -55.00
N GLY A 331 9.15 8.38 -53.92
CA GLY A 331 9.52 7.68 -52.69
C GLY A 331 10.36 8.47 -51.68
N SER A 332 9.71 8.91 -50.60
CA SER A 332 10.40 9.14 -49.33
C SER A 332 10.99 7.82 -48.82
N TYR A 333 12.22 7.83 -48.30
CA TYR A 333 12.90 6.64 -47.77
C TYR A 333 13.42 6.90 -46.36
N MET A 334 13.70 5.81 -45.64
CA MET A 334 14.39 5.83 -44.35
C MET A 334 15.63 4.96 -44.44
N ASP A 335 16.69 5.42 -43.80
CA ASP A 335 17.97 4.72 -43.70
C ASP A 335 18.43 4.67 -42.24
N ASN A 336 19.45 3.85 -41.98
CA ASN A 336 20.24 3.90 -40.75
C ASN A 336 19.45 3.79 -39.44
N ILE A 337 18.43 2.91 -39.39
CA ILE A 337 17.72 2.55 -38.15
C ILE A 337 18.72 1.93 -37.17
N GLN A 338 18.90 2.54 -36.00
CA GLN A 338 19.75 2.01 -34.92
C GLN A 338 18.93 1.89 -33.64
N ASN A 339 18.96 0.71 -33.00
CA ASN A 339 18.44 0.57 -31.64
C ASN A 339 19.52 0.96 -30.63
N THR A 340 19.12 1.70 -29.60
CA THR A 340 19.97 1.93 -28.43
C THR A 340 19.61 0.87 -27.39
N LEU A 341 20.57 0.00 -27.04
CA LEU A 341 20.36 -1.05 -26.04
C LEU A 341 19.82 -0.48 -24.72
N SER A 342 18.75 -1.08 -24.21
CA SER A 342 18.41 -0.94 -22.79
C SER A 342 19.52 -1.60 -21.96
N THR A 343 19.67 -1.18 -20.70
CA THR A 343 20.51 -1.90 -19.71
C THR A 343 19.73 -2.30 -18.46
N GLU A 344 18.40 -2.13 -18.48
CA GLU A 344 17.52 -2.41 -17.34
C GLU A 344 16.29 -3.20 -17.78
N ALA A 345 16.28 -4.51 -17.48
CA ALA A 345 15.16 -5.41 -17.73
C ALA A 345 14.72 -6.09 -16.42
N ASN A 346 13.76 -5.49 -15.73
CA ASN A 346 13.28 -5.96 -14.42
C ASN A 346 11.99 -6.80 -14.55
N ALA A 347 12.10 -7.94 -15.24
CA ALA A 347 10.99 -8.88 -15.36
C ALA A 347 10.63 -9.53 -14.00
N ARG A 348 9.34 -9.77 -13.76
CA ARG A 348 8.81 -10.45 -12.57
C ARG A 348 7.43 -11.08 -12.81
N PRO A 349 7.04 -12.13 -12.06
CA PRO A 349 5.69 -12.66 -12.11
C PRO A 349 4.65 -11.62 -11.66
N GLU A 350 3.39 -11.78 -12.07
CA GLU A 350 2.29 -11.07 -11.42
C GLU A 350 2.11 -11.52 -9.96
N ALA A 351 1.66 -10.58 -9.12
CA ALA A 351 1.51 -10.78 -7.68
C ALA A 351 0.59 -11.99 -7.36
N GLY A 352 1.11 -12.92 -6.57
CA GLY A 352 0.45 -14.19 -6.22
C GLY A 352 1.03 -15.41 -6.94
N LEU A 353 1.58 -15.26 -8.15
CA LEU A 353 2.17 -16.39 -8.89
C LEU A 353 3.49 -16.91 -8.26
N GLU A 354 4.19 -16.07 -7.49
CA GLU A 354 5.43 -16.41 -6.78
C GLU A 354 5.29 -17.53 -5.72
N GLN A 355 4.05 -17.89 -5.36
CA GLN A 355 3.80 -19.07 -4.52
C GLN A 355 4.01 -20.39 -5.29
N GLY A 356 3.73 -20.41 -6.60
CA GLY A 356 3.89 -21.57 -7.48
C GLY A 356 5.14 -21.52 -8.38
N ILE A 357 5.86 -20.40 -8.43
CA ILE A 357 7.06 -20.20 -9.25
C ILE A 357 8.27 -19.99 -8.33
N CYS A 358 9.32 -20.81 -8.47
CA CYS A 358 10.59 -20.62 -7.78
C CYS A 358 11.44 -19.51 -8.42
N SER A 359 11.49 -19.49 -9.74
CA SER A 359 12.21 -18.54 -10.58
C SER A 359 11.76 -18.72 -12.04
N PHE A 360 12.24 -17.86 -12.93
CA PHE A 360 12.12 -18.05 -14.37
C PHE A 360 13.43 -17.66 -15.05
N GLN A 361 13.64 -18.15 -16.26
CA GLN A 361 14.77 -17.82 -17.12
C GLN A 361 14.25 -17.46 -18.51
N LEU A 362 14.60 -16.27 -18.97
CA LEU A 362 14.37 -15.82 -20.34
C LEU A 362 15.43 -16.47 -21.25
N GLY A 363 14.99 -17.13 -22.31
CA GLY A 363 15.84 -17.90 -23.23
C GLY A 363 16.31 -17.12 -24.45
N GLY A 364 16.20 -15.79 -24.43
CA GLY A 364 16.61 -14.88 -25.48
C GLY A 364 16.25 -13.44 -25.11
N ASP A 365 16.41 -12.55 -26.08
CA ASP A 365 16.19 -11.11 -25.95
C ASP A 365 14.69 -10.77 -26.03
N TYR A 366 14.12 -10.26 -24.94
CA TYR A 366 12.71 -9.81 -24.86
C TYR A 366 12.54 -8.29 -25.01
N GLU A 367 13.64 -7.55 -25.15
CA GLU A 367 13.63 -6.12 -25.47
C GLU A 367 13.30 -5.97 -26.96
N HIS A 368 13.96 -6.77 -27.80
CA HIS A 368 13.85 -6.70 -29.25
C HIS A 368 12.62 -7.41 -29.84
N LEU A 369 11.42 -6.85 -29.64
CA LEU A 369 10.25 -7.11 -30.49
C LEU A 369 10.48 -6.52 -31.90
N SER A 370 11.33 -7.19 -32.69
CA SER A 370 11.92 -6.66 -33.92
C SER A 370 10.89 -6.41 -35.03
N VAL A 371 10.42 -5.17 -35.16
CA VAL A 371 9.82 -4.69 -36.41
C VAL A 371 10.95 -4.47 -37.42
N SER A 372 11.21 -5.48 -38.25
CA SER A 372 12.34 -5.48 -39.20
C SER A 372 12.30 -4.36 -40.25
N SER A 373 11.13 -3.76 -40.50
CA SER A 373 11.00 -2.64 -41.43
C SER A 373 9.77 -1.77 -41.16
N TRP A 374 9.93 -0.47 -41.44
CA TRP A 374 8.84 0.50 -41.46
C TRP A 374 8.82 1.13 -42.85
N ARG A 375 7.62 1.32 -43.41
CA ARG A 375 7.49 1.84 -44.77
C ARG A 375 6.54 3.03 -44.80
N PHE A 376 7.02 4.16 -45.30
CA PHE A 376 6.16 5.28 -45.65
C PHE A 376 5.33 4.90 -46.90
N MET A 377 4.01 5.05 -46.81
CA MET A 377 3.07 4.69 -47.88
C MET A 377 2.68 5.89 -48.77
N GLY A 378 2.88 7.11 -48.28
CA GLY A 378 2.50 8.35 -48.96
C GLY A 378 1.97 9.40 -47.99
N ALA A 379 1.66 10.58 -48.51
CA ALA A 379 1.02 11.65 -47.74
C ALA A 379 -0.11 12.31 -48.53
N THR A 380 -0.96 13.01 -47.78
CA THR A 380 -2.00 13.93 -48.25
C THR A 380 -1.72 15.31 -47.63
N ASP A 381 -2.48 16.33 -48.02
CA ASP A 381 -2.40 17.71 -47.51
C ASP A 381 -2.44 17.86 -45.97
N LYS A 382 -2.80 16.79 -45.23
CA LYS A 382 -2.93 16.78 -43.76
C LYS A 382 -2.39 15.53 -43.05
N LEU A 383 -2.26 14.39 -43.74
CA LEU A 383 -1.93 13.11 -43.11
C LEU A 383 -0.81 12.38 -43.86
N TYR A 384 0.18 11.91 -43.09
CA TYR A 384 1.29 11.07 -43.51
C TYR A 384 0.99 9.63 -43.13
N TYR A 385 1.12 8.70 -44.08
CA TYR A 385 0.74 7.30 -43.91
C TYR A 385 1.98 6.41 -43.79
N PHE A 386 2.02 5.58 -42.75
CA PHE A 386 3.12 4.68 -42.43
C PHE A 386 2.58 3.26 -42.21
N THR A 387 3.35 2.24 -42.55
CA THR A 387 3.02 0.83 -42.28
C THR A 387 4.14 0.10 -41.55
N LEU A 388 3.71 -0.72 -40.59
CA LEU A 388 4.49 -1.67 -39.80
C LEU A 388 4.62 -3.00 -40.55
N GLU A 389 5.83 -3.38 -41.00
CA GLU A 389 6.08 -4.62 -41.75
C GLU A 389 7.26 -5.41 -41.15
N GLY A 390 7.01 -6.61 -40.61
CA GLY A 390 8.12 -7.45 -40.12
C GLY A 390 7.75 -8.65 -39.28
N SER A 391 8.73 -9.53 -39.03
CA SER A 391 8.59 -10.75 -38.23
C SER A 391 8.79 -10.48 -36.74
N VAL A 392 7.71 -10.46 -35.96
CA VAL A 392 7.79 -10.37 -34.50
C VAL A 392 8.22 -11.73 -33.96
N THR A 393 9.24 -11.77 -33.12
CA THR A 393 9.74 -12.99 -32.48
C THR A 393 9.65 -12.84 -30.97
N VAL A 394 8.99 -13.80 -30.31
CA VAL A 394 8.98 -13.96 -28.85
C VAL A 394 9.93 -15.11 -28.51
N PRO A 395 10.98 -14.90 -27.69
CA PRO A 395 11.89 -15.97 -27.29
C PRO A 395 11.21 -17.06 -26.44
N PRO A 396 11.88 -18.20 -26.18
CA PRO A 396 11.42 -19.19 -25.21
C PRO A 396 11.59 -18.69 -23.77
N VAL A 397 10.65 -19.04 -22.88
CA VAL A 397 10.76 -18.82 -21.43
C VAL A 397 10.77 -20.16 -20.70
N THR A 398 11.67 -20.31 -19.73
CA THR A 398 11.67 -21.46 -18.82
C THR A 398 11.17 -21.02 -17.45
N LEU A 399 10.01 -21.52 -17.02
CA LEU A 399 9.52 -21.34 -15.66
C LEU A 399 10.03 -22.49 -14.78
N TYR A 400 10.57 -22.18 -13.60
CA TYR A 400 10.92 -23.17 -12.59
C TYR A 400 9.75 -23.26 -11.60
N LEU A 401 8.83 -24.18 -11.85
CA LEU A 401 7.61 -24.34 -11.07
C LEU A 401 7.90 -25.08 -9.76
N ARG A 402 7.31 -24.62 -8.65
CA ARG A 402 7.50 -25.19 -7.31
C ARG A 402 6.64 -26.44 -7.13
N THR A 403 7.28 -27.57 -6.84
CA THR A 403 6.62 -28.89 -6.67
C THR A 403 6.99 -29.53 -5.32
N ASP A 404 6.35 -30.64 -4.98
CA ASP A 404 6.68 -31.50 -3.83
C ASP A 404 8.14 -32.01 -3.84
N LYS A 405 8.77 -32.03 -5.02
CA LYS A 405 10.15 -32.50 -5.25
C LYS A 405 11.13 -31.36 -5.52
N GLY A 406 10.75 -30.12 -5.20
CA GLY A 406 11.54 -28.91 -5.48
C GLY A 406 11.13 -28.23 -6.78
N CYS A 407 12.04 -27.46 -7.37
CA CYS A 407 11.74 -26.61 -8.52
C CYS A 407 11.94 -27.36 -9.85
N LEU A 408 10.87 -27.58 -10.61
CA LEU A 408 10.88 -28.29 -11.89
C LEU A 408 10.85 -27.31 -13.06
N ALA A 409 11.77 -27.43 -14.01
CA ALA A 409 11.79 -26.61 -15.21
C ALA A 409 10.66 -26.99 -16.19
N SER A 410 9.93 -25.99 -16.68
CA SER A 410 8.98 -26.06 -17.78
C SER A 410 9.36 -25.00 -18.82
N THR A 411 9.97 -25.43 -19.93
CA THR A 411 10.34 -24.56 -21.04
C THR A 411 9.19 -24.44 -22.05
N PHE A 412 8.69 -23.22 -22.20
CA PHE A 412 7.75 -22.84 -23.23
C PHE A 412 8.55 -22.39 -24.47
N PRO A 413 8.34 -23.00 -25.65
CA PRO A 413 9.08 -22.64 -26.85
C PRO A 413 8.73 -21.21 -27.30
N GLY A 414 9.73 -20.51 -27.83
CA GLY A 414 9.53 -19.22 -28.49
C GLY A 414 8.78 -19.40 -29.81
N TYR A 415 8.18 -18.33 -30.31
CA TYR A 415 7.42 -18.33 -31.54
C TYR A 415 7.58 -17.01 -32.30
N SER A 416 7.63 -17.11 -33.63
CA SER A 416 7.72 -15.97 -34.53
C SER A 416 6.47 -15.89 -35.41
N TRP A 417 6.01 -14.68 -35.74
CA TRP A 417 4.94 -14.45 -36.69
C TRP A 417 5.16 -13.17 -37.49
N ASP A 418 4.76 -13.18 -38.76
CA ASP A 418 4.83 -12.00 -39.61
C ASP A 418 3.66 -11.05 -39.29
N ARG A 419 3.97 -9.81 -38.88
CA ARG A 419 2.98 -8.74 -38.74
C ARG A 419 2.76 -8.13 -40.13
N GLY A 420 1.62 -8.50 -40.72
CA GLY A 420 1.19 -7.94 -42.01
C GLY A 420 1.02 -6.41 -41.93
N GLY A 421 1.39 -5.74 -43.04
CA GLY A 421 1.48 -4.29 -43.16
C GLY A 421 0.30 -3.53 -42.55
N THR A 422 0.49 -3.04 -41.32
CA THR A 422 -0.56 -2.34 -40.57
C THR A 422 -0.37 -0.84 -40.77
N ALA A 423 -1.21 -0.24 -41.61
CA ALA A 423 -1.15 1.17 -41.98
C ALA A 423 -1.82 2.07 -40.93
N PHE A 424 -1.11 3.12 -40.51
CA PHE A 424 -1.62 4.20 -39.65
C PHE A 424 -1.31 5.57 -40.25
N ALA A 425 -2.02 6.61 -39.80
CA ALA A 425 -1.95 7.96 -40.35
C ALA A 425 -1.65 8.99 -39.26
N VAL A 426 -0.76 9.94 -39.54
CA VAL A 426 -0.26 10.93 -38.57
C VAL A 426 -0.31 12.34 -39.15
N ASP A 427 -0.82 13.30 -38.38
CA ASP A 427 -0.79 14.72 -38.74
C ASP A 427 0.51 15.37 -38.22
N LEU A 428 1.48 15.51 -39.11
CA LEU A 428 2.77 16.14 -38.83
C LEU A 428 2.76 17.66 -39.14
N SER A 429 1.61 18.29 -39.37
CA SER A 429 1.51 19.73 -39.66
C SER A 429 1.92 20.62 -38.49
N CYS A 430 2.01 20.06 -37.28
CA CYS A 430 2.59 20.69 -36.10
C CYS A 430 4.12 20.85 -36.16
N LEU A 431 4.83 20.10 -37.01
CA LEU A 431 6.30 20.09 -37.11
C LEU A 431 6.79 21.10 -38.15
N GLN A 432 6.89 22.38 -37.80
CA GLN A 432 7.16 23.48 -38.74
C GLN A 432 8.61 23.99 -38.74
N LYS A 433 9.39 23.71 -37.70
CA LYS A 433 10.77 24.19 -37.49
C LYS A 433 11.69 23.08 -36.98
N PRO A 434 13.01 23.18 -37.19
CA PRO A 434 13.98 22.37 -36.46
C PRO A 434 13.79 22.51 -34.94
N GLY A 435 13.74 21.37 -34.24
CA GLY A 435 13.44 21.27 -32.81
C GLY A 435 11.96 21.16 -32.44
N ASP A 436 11.03 21.27 -33.40
CA ASP A 436 9.63 20.90 -33.15
C ASP A 436 9.52 19.37 -33.02
N ALA A 437 8.75 18.89 -32.05
CA ALA A 437 8.50 17.46 -31.82
C ALA A 437 7.01 17.18 -31.53
N TYR A 438 6.56 15.99 -31.92
CA TYR A 438 5.18 15.53 -31.82
C TYR A 438 5.15 14.05 -31.50
N THR A 439 4.15 13.62 -30.73
CA THR A 439 4.04 12.23 -30.26
C THR A 439 2.64 11.70 -30.54
N ALA A 440 2.57 10.52 -31.16
CA ALA A 440 1.33 9.80 -31.45
C ALA A 440 1.38 8.38 -30.89
N THR A 441 0.37 7.98 -30.13
CA THR A 441 0.17 6.59 -29.73
C THR A 441 -0.42 5.77 -30.86
N ASP A 442 -0.14 4.46 -30.88
CA ASP A 442 -0.70 3.54 -31.86
C ASP A 442 -2.25 3.49 -31.79
N VAL A 443 -2.89 3.76 -32.93
CA VAL A 443 -4.35 3.80 -33.09
C VAL A 443 -5.02 2.44 -32.80
N PHE A 444 -4.26 1.35 -32.87
CA PHE A 444 -4.73 -0.01 -32.58
C PHE A 444 -4.53 -0.42 -31.11
N ASN A 445 -4.15 0.53 -30.24
CA ASN A 445 -3.98 0.34 -28.80
C ASN A 445 -2.98 -0.77 -28.43
N SER A 446 -1.97 -1.04 -29.29
CA SER A 446 -0.96 -2.09 -29.04
C SER A 446 0.20 -1.65 -28.12
N GLY A 447 0.00 -0.56 -27.37
CA GLY A 447 0.94 -0.05 -26.36
C GLY A 447 2.08 0.83 -26.88
N TRP A 448 2.31 0.88 -28.20
CA TRP A 448 3.40 1.64 -28.80
C TRP A 448 3.12 3.16 -28.84
N GLU A 449 4.19 3.95 -28.67
CA GLU A 449 4.18 5.41 -28.82
C GLU A 449 5.28 5.84 -29.81
N PHE A 450 4.94 6.75 -30.72
CA PHE A 450 5.79 7.19 -31.82
C PHE A 450 6.07 8.68 -31.69
N ARG A 451 7.34 9.01 -31.37
CA ARG A 451 7.82 10.39 -31.32
C ARG A 451 8.48 10.77 -32.64
N PHE A 452 7.93 11.80 -33.27
CA PHE A 452 8.46 12.46 -34.45
C PHE A 452 9.17 13.75 -34.03
N GLU A 453 10.34 14.03 -34.61
CA GLU A 453 11.13 15.24 -34.36
C GLU A 453 11.58 15.80 -35.70
N ARG A 454 11.39 17.11 -35.92
CA ARG A 454 11.93 17.79 -37.09
C ARG A 454 13.33 18.27 -36.76
N ARG A 455 14.33 17.68 -37.40
CA ARG A 455 15.75 18.06 -37.29
C ARG A 455 16.14 19.10 -38.34
#